data_AF-A0A8R1DNQ6-F1
#
_entry.id   AF-A0A8R1DNQ6-F1
#
_cell.length_a   1.000
_cell.length_b   1.000
_cell.length_c   1.000
_cell.angle_alpha   90.00
_cell.angle_beta   90.00
_cell.angle_gamma   90.00
#
_symmetry.space_group_name_H-M   'P 1'
#
loop_
_entity.id
_entity.type
_entity.pdbx_description
1 polymer ?
#
loop_
_entity_poly.entity_id
_entity_poly.type
_entity_poly.pdbx_seq_one_letter_code
_entity_poly.pdbx_strand_id
1 'polypeptide(L)'
;MARSSGNKNLSKDVQEAIVRGRINGMTNKQLAQQFQVTVQAVGQVWKRYMINKQVVVAPHPGRPVPNTRNMDRNFVRSSREDPRRNSTDIFKAVNSPIEPAPPRRTTVAATEISPFGFSALTFFKEELGS
;
A
#
# COMPACT_ATOMS: atom_id res chain seq x y z
N MET A 1 -20.44 33.36 -22.36
CA MET A 1 -19.03 33.57 -22.76
C MET A 1 -18.28 32.24 -22.72
N ALA A 2 -17.78 31.75 -23.85
CA ALA A 2 -17.05 30.49 -23.92
C ALA A 2 -15.65 30.64 -23.30
N ARG A 3 -15.27 29.76 -22.36
CA ARG A 3 -13.90 29.71 -21.84
C ARG A 3 -13.00 29.25 -22.98
N SER A 4 -11.94 30.00 -23.27
CA SER A 4 -10.95 29.59 -24.28
C SER A 4 -10.43 28.19 -23.94
N SER A 5 -10.35 27.33 -24.95
CA SER A 5 -9.86 25.97 -24.82
C SER A 5 -8.47 26.03 -24.20
N GLY A 6 -8.38 25.77 -22.90
CA GLY A 6 -7.11 25.68 -22.21
C GLY A 6 -6.28 24.63 -22.92
N ASN A 7 -5.16 25.05 -23.52
CA ASN A 7 -4.12 24.14 -23.97
C ASN A 7 -3.61 23.43 -22.72
N LYS A 8 -4.26 22.31 -22.38
CA LYS A 8 -4.15 21.68 -21.06
C LYS A 8 -2.73 21.18 -20.78
N ASN A 9 -1.92 20.95 -21.81
CA ASN A 9 -0.50 20.61 -21.69
C ASN A 9 0.30 21.28 -22.82
N LEU A 10 1.16 22.25 -22.48
CA LEU A 10 2.14 22.81 -23.42
C LEU A 10 3.18 21.74 -23.77
N SER A 11 3.67 21.71 -25.02
CA SER A 11 4.77 20.82 -25.40
C SER A 11 5.99 21.05 -24.50
N LYS A 12 6.74 19.97 -24.23
CA LYS A 12 7.96 20.01 -23.40
C LYS A 12 8.92 21.10 -23.88
N ASP A 13 9.13 21.20 -25.18
CA ASP A 13 10.05 22.16 -25.79
C ASP A 13 9.61 23.61 -25.55
N VAL A 14 8.30 23.86 -25.61
CA VAL A 14 7.72 25.19 -25.32
C VAL A 14 7.90 25.55 -23.85
N GLN A 15 7.72 24.59 -22.94
CA GLN A 15 7.94 24.82 -21.52
C GLN A 15 9.43 25.07 -21.21
N GLU A 16 10.35 24.34 -21.83
CA GLU A 16 11.79 24.58 -21.70
C GLU A 16 12.18 25.95 -22.24
N ALA A 17 11.65 26.33 -23.41
CA ALA A 17 11.93 27.64 -24.00
C ALA A 17 11.38 28.78 -23.13
N ILE A 18 10.19 28.62 -22.53
CA ILE A 18 9.63 29.56 -21.55
C ILE A 18 10.54 29.69 -20.33
N VAL A 19 11.02 28.58 -19.77
CA VAL A 19 11.93 28.59 -18.61
C VAL A 19 13.26 29.27 -18.96
N ARG A 20 13.86 28.93 -20.10
CA ARG A 20 15.09 29.57 -20.59
C ARG A 20 14.90 31.07 -20.80
N GLY A 21 13.81 31.47 -21.46
CA GLY A 21 13.48 32.88 -21.66
C GLY A 21 13.30 33.64 -20.35
N ARG A 22 12.75 32.98 -19.31
CA ARG A 22 12.58 33.59 -18.00
C ARG A 22 13.90 33.72 -17.23
N ILE A 23 14.80 32.75 -17.35
CA ILE A 23 16.17 32.83 -16.82
C ILE A 23 16.93 33.98 -17.49
N ASN A 24 16.71 34.20 -18.79
CA ASN A 24 17.29 35.30 -19.56
C ASN A 24 16.62 36.67 -19.29
N GLY A 25 15.68 36.77 -18.35
CA GLY A 25 15.05 38.02 -17.96
C GLY A 25 13.86 38.48 -18.81
N MET A 26 13.36 37.67 -19.76
CA MET A 26 12.18 38.05 -20.56
C MET A 26 10.92 38.13 -19.70
N THR A 27 10.03 39.07 -20.04
CA THR A 27 8.76 39.25 -19.33
C THR A 27 7.73 38.19 -19.71
N ASN A 28 6.81 37.87 -18.79
CA ASN A 28 5.75 36.89 -19.04
C ASN A 28 4.85 37.28 -20.23
N LYS A 29 4.69 38.59 -20.49
CA LYS A 29 3.91 39.09 -21.63
C LYS A 29 4.59 38.82 -22.96
N GLN A 30 5.91 39.04 -23.04
CA GLN A 30 6.70 38.75 -24.24
C GLN A 30 6.71 37.25 -24.55
N LEU A 31 6.93 36.42 -23.54
CA LEU A 31 6.90 34.95 -23.69
C LEU A 31 5.51 34.45 -24.11
N ALA A 32 4.45 35.02 -23.55
CA ALA A 32 3.08 34.70 -23.93
C ALA A 32 2.80 35.01 -25.40
N GLN A 33 3.25 36.17 -25.88
CA GLN A 33 3.09 36.59 -27.27
C GLN A 33 3.91 35.71 -28.22
N GLN A 34 5.16 35.40 -27.87
CA GLN A 34 6.07 34.61 -28.68
C GLN A 34 5.58 33.17 -28.89
N PHE A 35 5.13 32.51 -27.82
CA PHE A 35 4.68 31.12 -27.86
C PHE A 35 3.17 30.96 -28.07
N GLN A 36 2.44 32.07 -28.29
CA GLN A 36 0.97 32.09 -28.41
C GLN A 36 0.26 31.41 -27.24
N VAL A 37 0.79 31.57 -26.03
CA VAL A 37 0.25 31.01 -24.79
C VAL A 37 -0.31 32.12 -23.91
N THR A 38 -1.20 31.76 -22.97
CA THR A 38 -1.71 32.76 -22.03
C THR A 38 -0.63 33.16 -21.03
N VAL A 39 -0.63 34.43 -20.60
CA VAL A 39 0.31 34.94 -19.57
C VAL A 39 0.22 34.11 -18.27
N GLN A 40 -0.98 33.61 -17.95
CA GLN A 40 -1.22 32.71 -16.83
C GLN A 40 -0.49 31.37 -17.00
N ALA A 41 -0.50 30.79 -18.21
CA ALA A 41 0.22 29.54 -18.49
C ALA A 41 1.72 29.70 -18.29
N VAL A 42 2.32 30.81 -18.77
CA VAL A 42 3.74 31.12 -18.54
C VAL A 42 4.07 31.19 -17.05
N GLY A 43 3.24 31.89 -16.27
CA GLY A 43 3.41 31.98 -14.82
C GLY A 43 3.31 30.63 -14.10
N GLN A 44 2.40 29.77 -14.55
CA GLN A 44 2.25 28.41 -13.99
C GLN A 44 3.45 27.51 -14.32
N VAL A 45 3.95 27.56 -15.56
CA VAL A 45 5.17 26.83 -15.95
C VAL A 45 6.34 27.27 -15.09
N TRP A 46 6.53 28.58 -14.90
CA TRP A 46 7.60 29.10 -14.05
C TRP A 46 7.47 28.64 -12.59
N LYS A 47 6.27 28.72 -11.99
CA LYS A 47 6.04 28.24 -10.62
C LYS A 47 6.35 26.75 -10.47
N ARG A 48 5.91 25.92 -11.41
CA ARG A 48 6.19 24.48 -11.41
C ARG A 48 7.69 24.20 -11.52
N TYR A 49 8.38 24.95 -12.38
CA TYR A 49 9.84 24.86 -12.51
C TYR A 49 10.56 25.26 -11.22
N MET A 50 10.08 26.27 -10.48
CA MET A 50 10.69 26.65 -9.22
C MET A 50 10.59 25.57 -8.13
N ILE A 51 9.46 24.86 -8.07
CA ILE A 51 9.21 23.79 -7.08
C ILE A 51 10.00 22.53 -7.45
N ASN A 52 9.87 22.08 -8.69
CA ASN A 52 10.39 20.77 -9.10
C ASN A 52 11.82 20.84 -9.65
N LYS A 53 12.31 22.04 -10.02
CA LYS A 53 13.57 22.29 -10.75
C LYS A 53 13.70 21.51 -12.07
N GLN A 54 12.59 21.00 -12.58
CA GLN A 54 12.47 20.26 -13.83
C GLN A 54 11.21 20.67 -14.58
N VAL A 55 11.28 20.61 -15.90
CA VAL A 55 10.18 20.96 -16.80
C VAL A 55 9.19 19.79 -16.94
N VAL A 56 9.69 18.56 -16.92
CA VAL A 56 8.87 17.35 -16.95
C VAL A 56 8.54 16.96 -15.51
N VAL A 57 7.27 17.09 -15.13
CA VAL A 57 6.79 16.55 -13.85
C VAL A 57 6.45 15.08 -14.10
N ALA A 58 7.12 14.17 -13.38
CA ALA A 58 6.76 12.76 -13.41
C ALA A 58 5.27 12.61 -13.03
N PRO A 59 4.52 11.68 -13.65
CA PRO A 59 3.15 11.39 -13.24
C PRO A 59 3.11 11.16 -11.73
N HIS A 60 2.21 11.84 -11.03
CA HIS A 60 2.08 11.65 -9.59
C HIS A 60 1.73 10.18 -9.34
N PRO A 61 2.56 9.43 -8.58
CA PRO A 61 2.17 8.09 -8.18
C PRO A 61 0.86 8.27 -7.42
N GLY A 62 -0.18 7.52 -7.80
CA GLY A 62 -1.52 7.69 -7.24
C GLY A 62 -1.53 7.63 -5.71
N ARG A 63 -2.69 7.90 -5.11
CA ARG A 63 -2.85 7.89 -3.65
C ARG A 63 -2.24 6.61 -3.06
N PRO A 64 -1.34 6.71 -2.06
CA PRO A 64 -0.83 5.53 -1.37
C PRO A 64 -1.98 4.70 -0.82
N VAL A 65 -1.96 3.41 -1.15
CA VAL A 65 -2.94 2.43 -0.69
C VAL A 65 -2.26 1.66 0.46
N PRO A 66 -2.72 1.83 1.71
CA PRO A 66 -2.05 1.24 2.87
C PRO A 66 -2.22 -0.29 2.94
N ASN A 67 -3.21 -0.81 2.22
CA ASN A 67 -3.58 -2.22 2.19
C ASN A 67 -2.96 -2.95 0.99
N THR A 68 -2.53 -4.19 1.23
CA THR A 68 -2.12 -5.12 0.17
C THR A 68 -3.32 -5.98 -0.23
N ARG A 69 -3.29 -6.52 -1.45
CA ARG A 69 -4.34 -7.43 -1.96
C ARG A 69 -4.62 -8.63 -1.04
N ASN A 70 -3.60 -9.13 -0.34
CA ASN A 70 -3.76 -10.23 0.60
C ASN A 70 -4.48 -9.80 1.88
N MET A 71 -4.19 -8.59 2.38
CA MET A 71 -4.92 -8.02 3.51
C MET A 71 -6.39 -7.80 3.16
N ASP A 72 -6.69 -7.29 1.97
CA ASP A 72 -8.07 -7.12 1.50
C ASP A 72 -8.85 -8.44 1.43
N ARG A 73 -8.20 -9.50 0.94
CA ARG A 73 -8.79 -10.84 0.94
C ARG A 73 -9.09 -11.33 2.36
N ASN A 74 -8.20 -11.05 3.31
CA ASN A 74 -8.39 -11.44 4.70
C ASN A 74 -9.53 -10.64 5.36
N PHE A 75 -9.65 -9.34 5.10
CA PHE A 75 -10.79 -8.52 5.56
C PHE A 75 -12.13 -9.08 5.05
N VAL A 76 -12.21 -9.39 3.75
CA VAL A 76 -13.43 -9.97 3.16
C VAL A 76 -13.74 -11.34 3.75
N ARG A 77 -12.71 -12.18 3.99
CA ARG A 77 -12.91 -13.50 4.59
C ARG A 77 -13.44 -13.39 6.02
N SER A 78 -12.79 -12.60 6.87
CA SER A 78 -13.22 -12.43 8.26
C SER A 78 -14.61 -11.80 8.38
N SER A 79 -14.98 -10.90 7.47
CA SER A 79 -16.34 -10.33 7.42
C SER A 79 -17.40 -11.35 7.00
N ARG A 80 -17.03 -12.40 6.25
CA ARG A 80 -17.94 -13.50 5.85
C ARG A 80 -18.04 -14.59 6.90
N GLU A 81 -16.94 -14.89 7.58
CA GLU A 81 -16.87 -15.88 8.66
C GLU A 81 -17.76 -15.45 9.84
N ASP A 82 -17.68 -14.18 10.26
CA ASP A 82 -18.49 -13.64 11.35
C ASP A 82 -19.10 -12.27 10.98
N PRO A 83 -20.31 -12.22 10.40
CA PRO A 83 -20.95 -10.95 9.99
C PRO A 83 -21.25 -9.98 11.15
N ARG A 84 -21.29 -10.48 12.39
CA ARG A 84 -21.52 -9.67 13.61
C ARG A 84 -20.24 -9.04 14.17
N ARG A 85 -19.07 -9.36 13.59
CA ARG A 85 -17.77 -8.93 14.09
C ARG A 85 -17.49 -7.48 13.69
N ASN A 86 -17.03 -6.69 14.65
CA ASN A 86 -16.75 -5.27 14.45
C ASN A 86 -15.50 -5.05 13.60
N SER A 87 -15.44 -3.93 12.87
CA SER A 87 -14.33 -3.59 11.98
C SER A 87 -12.97 -3.53 12.69
N THR A 88 -12.94 -3.04 13.92
CA THR A 88 -11.73 -2.99 14.76
C THR A 88 -11.21 -4.37 15.10
N ASP A 89 -12.11 -5.32 15.38
CA ASP A 89 -11.72 -6.68 15.76
C ASP A 89 -11.26 -7.49 14.55
N ILE A 90 -11.84 -7.21 13.38
CA ILE A 90 -11.36 -7.74 12.10
C ILE A 90 -9.97 -7.15 11.79
N PHE A 91 -9.77 -5.84 11.96
CA PHE A 91 -8.47 -5.21 11.75
C PHE A 91 -7.39 -5.81 12.65
N LYS A 92 -7.70 -6.08 13.93
CA LYS A 92 -6.78 -6.78 14.83
C LYS A 92 -6.47 -8.20 14.36
N ALA A 93 -7.47 -8.96 13.89
CA ALA A 93 -7.28 -10.33 13.41
C ALA A 93 -6.47 -10.41 12.09
N VAL A 94 -6.59 -9.42 11.21
CA VAL A 94 -5.85 -9.39 9.93
C VAL A 94 -4.41 -8.90 10.13
N ASN A 95 -4.17 -7.98 11.07
CA ASN A 95 -2.86 -7.39 11.34
C ASN A 95 -2.12 -8.04 12.51
N SER A 96 -2.73 -8.98 13.23
CA SER A 96 -2.00 -9.76 14.24
C SER A 96 -0.90 -10.55 13.54
N PRO A 97 0.37 -10.44 13.99
CA PRO A 97 1.39 -11.39 13.61
C PRO A 97 0.84 -12.79 13.89
N ILE A 98 0.91 -13.70 12.92
CA ILE A 98 0.67 -15.10 13.20
C ILE A 98 1.73 -15.49 14.23
N GLU A 99 1.37 -15.50 15.51
CA GLU A 99 2.12 -16.25 16.49
C GLU A 99 2.16 -17.69 15.98
N PRO A 100 3.34 -18.36 15.98
CA PRO A 100 3.42 -19.75 15.57
C PRO A 100 2.41 -20.52 16.39
N ALA A 101 1.41 -21.07 15.71
CA ALA A 101 0.31 -21.77 16.36
C ALA A 101 0.90 -22.79 17.35
N PRO A 102 0.46 -22.82 18.62
CA PRO A 102 0.89 -23.87 19.51
C PRO A 102 0.49 -25.21 18.89
N PRO A 103 1.37 -26.24 18.93
CA PRO A 103 1.16 -27.48 18.22
C PRO A 103 -0.19 -28.08 18.61
N ARG A 104 -1.00 -28.37 17.58
CA ARG A 104 -2.30 -29.03 17.72
C ARG A 104 -2.04 -30.40 18.35
N ARG A 105 -2.22 -30.54 19.68
CA ARG A 105 -2.39 -31.86 20.30
C ARG A 105 -3.75 -32.37 19.86
N THR A 106 -3.71 -33.12 18.76
CA THR A 106 -4.77 -33.99 18.31
C THR A 106 -5.10 -34.95 19.44
N THR A 107 -6.28 -34.82 20.05
CA THR A 107 -6.89 -35.89 20.83
C THR A 107 -7.33 -36.97 19.85
N VAL A 108 -6.48 -37.96 19.63
CA VAL A 108 -6.86 -39.24 19.03
C VAL A 108 -6.28 -40.36 19.88
N ALA A 109 -7.17 -41.16 20.45
CA ALA A 109 -6.86 -42.44 21.05
C ALA A 109 -6.29 -43.37 19.97
N ALA A 110 -5.05 -43.80 20.11
CA ALA A 110 -4.46 -44.90 19.36
C ALA A 110 -3.21 -45.38 20.10
N THR A 111 -3.34 -46.54 20.76
CA THR A 111 -2.31 -47.59 20.93
C THR A 111 -0.85 -47.14 20.85
N GLU A 112 -0.20 -47.03 22.00
CA GLU A 112 1.26 -47.01 22.08
C GLU A 112 1.82 -48.36 21.58
N ILE A 113 2.48 -48.34 20.42
CA ILE A 113 3.44 -49.37 20.06
C ILE A 113 4.81 -48.75 20.30
N SER A 114 5.44 -49.12 21.41
CA SER A 114 6.83 -48.81 21.70
C SER A 114 7.75 -49.58 20.75
N PRO A 115 8.88 -48.99 20.30
CA PRO A 115 9.81 -49.64 19.36
C PRO A 115 10.84 -50.56 20.02
N PHE A 116 10.70 -50.87 21.31
CA PHE A 116 11.61 -51.78 22.01
C PHE A 116 10.82 -52.88 22.70
N GLY A 117 10.84 -54.07 22.08
CA GLY A 117 10.18 -55.26 22.57
C GLY A 117 10.82 -55.80 23.85
N PHE A 118 10.31 -55.37 25.00
CA PHE A 118 10.39 -56.13 26.25
C PHE A 118 9.02 -56.11 26.92
N SER A 119 8.36 -57.27 26.91
CA SER A 119 7.16 -57.54 27.68
C SER A 119 7.56 -57.70 29.15
N ALA A 120 7.20 -56.73 30.00
CA ALA A 120 7.14 -56.92 31.43
C ALA A 120 5.68 -56.87 31.87
N LEU A 121 5.06 -58.05 31.83
CA LEU A 121 3.77 -58.32 32.45
C LEU A 121 4.03 -58.56 33.94
N THR A 122 3.69 -57.62 34.82
CA THR A 122 3.31 -57.87 36.23
C THR A 122 2.90 -56.54 36.88
N PHE A 123 1.60 -56.34 37.13
CA PHE A 123 0.98 -56.55 38.44
C PHE A 123 1.29 -55.40 39.42
N PHE A 124 0.38 -54.44 39.53
CA PHE A 124 0.30 -53.59 40.73
C PHE A 124 -1.15 -53.60 41.24
N LYS A 125 -1.41 -54.60 42.08
CA LYS A 125 -2.60 -54.71 42.93
C LYS A 125 -2.20 -54.13 44.29
N GLU A 126 -2.99 -53.15 44.73
CA GLU A 126 -3.32 -52.84 46.12
C GLU A 126 -2.22 -52.85 47.20
N GLU A 127 -2.01 -51.66 47.78
CA GLU A 127 -2.49 -51.36 49.14
C GLU A 127 -1.50 -51.43 50.32
N LEU A 128 -1.68 -50.40 51.18
CA LEU A 128 -1.22 -50.20 52.56
C LEU A 128 0.27 -49.94 52.85
N GLY A 129 0.55 -48.67 53.12
CA GLY A 129 0.97 -48.16 54.44
C GLY A 129 2.11 -48.86 55.18
N SER A 130 3.17 -48.11 55.42
CA SER A 130 3.57 -47.69 56.77
C SER A 130 4.41 -46.43 56.72
#